data_AF-A0A7Z8KLM5-F1
#
_entry.id   AF-A0A7Z8KLM5-F1
#
_cell.length_a   1.000
_cell.length_b   1.000
_cell.length_c   1.000
_cell.angle_alpha   90.00
_cell.angle_beta   90.00
_cell.angle_gamma   90.00
#
_symmetry.space_group_name_H-M   'P 1'
#
loop_
_entity.id
_entity.type
_entity.pdbx_description
1 polymer ?
#
loop_
_entity_poly.entity_id
_entity_poly.type
_entity_poly.pdbx_seq_one_letter_code
_entity_poly.pdbx_strand_id
1 'polypeptide(L)' 'MVECELLPKCGFFSKYQDSKQAACSGFIAMYCKGPKMDECKRKAYRKENGVAPSDDMMPTGSMIVN' A
#
# COMPACT_ATOMS: atom_id res chain seq x y z
N MET A 1 14.21 11.26 -0.02
CA MET A 1 12.83 10.81 -0.28
C MET A 1 12.40 9.96 0.90
N VAL A 2 11.21 10.17 1.46
CA VAL A 2 10.71 9.36 2.59
C VAL A 2 9.97 8.16 1.98
N GLU A 3 10.48 6.96 2.23
CA GLU A 3 9.88 5.71 1.76
C GLU A 3 9.32 4.93 2.95
N CYS A 4 8.19 4.26 2.74
CA CYS A 4 7.55 3.45 3.79
C CYS A 4 8.46 2.29 4.20
N GLU A 5 8.69 2.15 5.50
CA GLU A 5 9.55 1.15 6.13
C GLU A 5 9.09 -0.30 5.89
N LEU A 6 7.81 -0.47 5.53
CA LEU A 6 7.21 -1.77 5.24
C LEU A 6 7.25 -2.14 3.75
N LEU A 7 7.76 -1.27 2.87
CA LEU A 7 7.83 -1.52 1.43
C LEU A 7 8.37 -2.90 1.06
N PRO A 8 9.53 -3.36 1.60
CA PRO A 8 10.10 -4.67 1.23
C PRO A 8 9.21 -5.87 1.57
N LYS A 9 8.22 -5.68 2.45
CA LYS A 9 7.30 -6.73 2.92
C LYS A 9 5.85 -6.46 2.52
N CYS A 10 5.57 -5.40 1.76
CA CYS A 10 4.21 -4.96 1.44
C CYS A 10 3.74 -5.58 0.13
N GLY A 11 2.88 -6.61 0.18
CA GLY A 11 2.52 -7.30 -1.05
C GLY A 11 1.65 -6.49 -2.05
N PHE A 12 0.88 -5.48 -1.63
CA PHE A 12 0.30 -4.50 -2.58
C PHE A 12 1.39 -3.80 -3.39
N PHE A 13 2.44 -3.30 -2.72
CA PHE A 13 3.54 -2.66 -3.44
C PHE A 13 4.26 -3.66 -4.34
N SER A 14 4.63 -4.84 -3.81
CA SER A 14 5.31 -5.87 -4.59
C SER A 14 4.53 -6.30 -5.83
N LYS A 15 3.19 -6.40 -5.72
CA LYS A 15 2.29 -6.83 -6.80
C LYS A 15 2.02 -5.72 -7.82
N TYR A 16 1.94 -4.46 -7.40
CA TYR A 16 1.45 -3.36 -8.24
C TYR A 16 2.47 -2.26 -8.54
N GLN A 17 3.71 -2.32 -8.04
CA GLN A 17 4.74 -1.30 -8.31
C GLN A 17 5.03 -1.11 -9.81
N ASP A 18 4.95 -2.19 -10.59
CA ASP A 18 5.17 -2.18 -12.04
C ASP A 18 3.84 -2.19 -12.84
N SER A 19 2.71 -2.01 -12.16
CA SER A 19 1.40 -2.02 -12.80
C SER A 19 1.24 -0.80 -13.70
N LYS A 20 0.78 -1.01 -14.93
CA LYS A 20 0.39 0.07 -15.87
C LYS A 20 -0.94 0.74 -15.49
N GLN A 21 -1.62 0.27 -14.43
CA GLN A 21 -2.86 0.88 -13.96
C GLN A 21 -2.54 2.22 -13.27
N ALA A 22 -2.98 3.32 -13.88
CA ALA A 22 -2.73 4.67 -13.39
C ALA A 22 -3.13 4.86 -11.91
N ALA A 23 -4.25 4.26 -11.48
CA ALA A 23 -4.71 4.30 -10.09
C ALA A 23 -3.68 3.71 -9.12
N CYS A 24 -3.09 2.54 -9.43
CA CYS A 24 -2.08 1.90 -8.59
C CYS A 24 -0.83 2.77 -8.44
N SER A 25 -0.35 3.33 -9.56
CA SER A 25 0.83 4.22 -9.53
C SER A 25 0.60 5.47 -8.67
N GLY A 26 -0.61 6.06 -8.74
CA GLY A 26 -1.01 7.20 -7.91
C GLY A 26 -1.09 6.85 -6.42
N PHE A 27 -1.65 5.69 -6.09
CA PHE A 27 -1.67 5.22 -4.70
C PHE A 27 -0.27 4.98 -4.14
N ILE A 28 0.63 4.39 -4.92
CA ILE A 28 2.02 4.16 -4.50
C ILE A 28 2.75 5.49 -4.27
N ALA A 29 2.62 6.43 -5.20
CA ALA A 29 3.24 7.75 -5.06
C ALA A 29 2.74 8.49 -3.80
N MET A 30 1.44 8.38 -3.49
CA MET A 30 0.81 9.14 -2.40
C MET A 30 0.99 8.48 -1.02
N TYR A 31 0.87 7.15 -0.93
CA TYR A 31 0.83 6.41 0.33
C TYR A 31 2.10 5.60 0.61
N CYS A 32 2.89 5.23 -0.39
CA CYS A 32 4.13 4.46 -0.17
C CYS A 32 5.39 5.35 -0.15
N LYS A 33 5.38 6.45 -0.91
CA LYS A 33 6.52 7.37 -1.08
C LYS A 33 6.16 8.84 -0.90
N GLY A 34 5.00 9.11 -0.31
CA GLY A 34 4.38 10.44 -0.32
C GLY A 34 3.78 10.85 1.03
N PRO A 35 3.10 12.00 1.06
CA PRO A 35 2.67 12.65 2.29
C PRO A 35 1.57 11.89 3.04
N LYS A 36 0.83 10.98 2.39
CA LYS A 36 -0.25 10.21 3.03
C LYS A 36 0.22 8.87 3.60
N MET A 37 1.53 8.69 3.77
CA MET A 37 2.10 7.43 4.23
C MET A 37 1.52 6.95 5.56
N ASP A 38 1.32 7.87 6.51
CA ASP A 38 0.77 7.56 7.82
C ASP A 38 -0.75 7.34 7.80
N GLU A 39 -1.45 7.71 6.72
CA GLU A 39 -2.86 7.42 6.49
C GLU A 39 -3.09 6.02 5.87
N CYS A 40 -2.03 5.30 5.51
CA CYS A 40 -2.13 4.00 4.87
C CYS A 40 -2.80 2.96 5.78
N LYS A 41 -4.01 2.52 5.41
CA LYS A 41 -4.77 1.51 6.16
C LYS A 41 -4.08 0.15 6.21
N ARG A 42 -3.19 -0.16 5.26
CA ARG A 42 -2.34 -1.37 5.32
C ARG A 42 -1.36 -1.32 6.51
N LYS A 43 -0.80 -0.14 6.84
CA LYS A 43 0.06 0.04 8.03
C LYS A 43 -0.77 -0.14 9.30
N ALA A 44 -1.95 0.49 9.36
CA ALA A 44 -2.87 0.37 10.49
C ALA A 44 -3.28 -1.10 10.75
N TYR A 45 -3.68 -1.82 9.69
CA TYR A 45 -4.05 -3.24 9.79
C TYR A 45 -2.92 -4.09 10.37
N ARG A 46 -1.68 -3.92 9.88
CA ARG A 46 -0.51 -4.64 10.40
C ARG A 46 -0.24 -4.34 11.87
N LYS A 47 -0.38 -3.08 12.28
CA LYS A 47 -0.20 -2.67 13.68
C LYS A 47 -1.24 -3.32 14.59
N GLU A 48 -2.48 -3.46 14.12
CA GLU A 48 -3.59 -4.04 14.89
C GLU A 48 -3.56 -5.58 14.93
N ASN A 49 -3.26 -6.23 13.80
CA ASN A 49 -3.39 -7.68 13.64
C ASN A 49 -2.05 -8.44 13.75
N GLY A 50 -0.92 -7.73 13.73
CA GLY A 50 0.43 -8.32 13.70
C GLY A 50 0.82 -8.95 12.35
N VAL A 51 -0.10 -9.05 11.40
CA VAL A 51 0.08 -9.71 10.09
C VAL A 51 -0.25 -8.78 8.92
N ALA A 52 0.27 -9.13 7.74
CA ALA A 52 -0.03 -8.41 6.51
C ALA A 52 -1.51 -8.54 6.12
N PRO A 53 -2.16 -7.48 5.61
CA PRO A 53 -3.43 -7.64 4.90
C PRO A 53 -3.19 -8.31 3.54
N SER A 54 -4.28 -8.73 2.90
CA SER A 54 -4.28 -9.21 1.51
C SER A 54 -3.55 -8.24 0.56
N ASP A 55 -2.88 -8.77 -0.45
CA ASP A 55 -2.15 -7.97 -1.45
C ASP A 55 -3.08 -7.14 -2.35
N ASP A 56 -4.34 -7.55 -2.44
CA ASP A 56 -5.41 -6.84 -3.16
C ASP A 56 -6.04 -5.70 -2.33
N MET A 57 -5.66 -5.54 -1.05
CA MET A 57 -6.13 -4.41 -0.24
C MET A 57 -5.34 -3.15 -0.60
N MET A 58 -6.01 -2.13 -1.10
CA MET A 58 -5.42 -0.82 -1.41
C MET A 58 -5.01 -0.05 -0.14
N PRO A 59 -4.16 0.99 -0.24
CA PRO A 59 -3.78 1.84 0.89
C PRO A 59 -4.97 2.54 1.58
N THR A 60 -6.10 2.68 0.89
CA THR A 60 -7.36 3.22 1.42
C THR A 60 -8.14 2.22 2.29
N GLY A 61 -7.77 0.94 2.27
CA GLY A 61 -8.49 -0.16 2.94
C GLY A 61 -9.54 -0.84 2.06
N SER A 62 -9.86 -0.27 0.89
CA SER A 62 -10.73 -0.92 -0.09
C SER A 62 -10.00 -2.07 -0.78
N MET A 63 -10.75 -3.08 -1.23
CA MET A 63 -10.22 -4.19 -2.02
C MET A 63 -10.24 -3.84 -3.51
N ILE A 64 -9.25 -4.31 -4.26
CA ILE A 64 -9.32 -4.29 -5.73
C ILE A 64 -10.42 -5.26 -6.15
N VAL A 65 -11.47 -4.72 -6.76
CA VAL A 65 -12.51 -5.49 -7.43
C VAL A 65 -12.10 -5.65 -8.89
N ASN A 66 -12.15 -6.89 -9.37
CA ASN A 66 -11.88 -7.24 -10.75
C ASN A 66 -13.07 -6.88 -11.64
#